data_AF-A0A1Q3K2P6-F1
#
_entry.id   AF-A0A1Q3K2P6-F1
#
_cell.length_a   1.000
_cell.length_b   1.000
_cell.length_c   1.000
_cell.angle_alpha   90.00
_cell.angle_beta   90.00
_cell.angle_gamma   90.00
#
_symmetry.space_group_name_H-M   'P 1'
#
loop_
_entity.id
_entity.type
_entity.pdbx_description
1 polymer ?
#
loop_
_entity_poly.entity_id
_entity_poly.type
_entity_poly.pdbx_seq_one_letter_code
_entity_poly.pdbx_strand_id
1 'polypeptide(L)'
;FEENIGYTDVKHMQLLKLAQKYPPRTFAALKLYPDAPFADSLIRVLGHRYPEQLYDYAQANNKLSYRIQGIEDDPLIVSIVKMARNPNKSGQFYFPFLDNIVKEKTTIEEIDAVKNDPVKYFRLLVNTQMDYAARAASGDTAIGFKSLTHKLEQKAKDDFVAKINGLHEMSDGVRFRSIQPLTAEELYYVAVLTDGLIYTSSYTNGVYPLMMRKANNKGDELLKKLSFDHYRKFLSQAAAYNKLQNFLGTFSNKQDAADLMTTFVSRLEKSEGLEDGVDVADSYASVYETMPDLAAQMLENVKLNYERSRSGHDQRGVAIYNILYKLFLSADSSNGVDLTKELGIPPVYSVPFSSLKNNEGRVIAQVYFYGDKDGMGVFNGFLNTYGDGWKIDRSNKQWVVINSTKGEPVSIYANRPLPESTGEDDKAQRALGTYLEENNLQPAVTIHRGHSYYANTTVDYMAPSSKIVFMGSCGGFNLIDSILRKCDDAHIIASKQIGRTAINRPFFSLLSEKLRAGKDIEWMPFWGEFRRRTSAPGFEDYIPPYKNLGAIFIKAYKKETGETDI
;
A
#
# COMPACT_ATOMS: atom_id res chain seq x y z
N PHE A 1 36.75 -17.07 36.67
CA PHE A 1 36.09 -17.74 35.52
C PHE A 1 36.82 -17.44 34.22
N GLU A 2 37.19 -16.17 33.96
CA GLU A 2 37.90 -15.79 32.73
C GLU A 2 39.34 -16.34 32.62
N GLU A 3 39.94 -16.75 33.74
CA GLU A 3 41.27 -17.36 33.81
C GLU A 3 41.30 -18.86 33.43
N ASN A 4 40.14 -19.45 33.11
CA ASN A 4 40.08 -20.85 32.67
C ASN A 4 40.69 -21.00 31.27
N ILE A 5 41.53 -22.03 31.09
CA ILE A 5 42.24 -22.31 29.83
C ILE A 5 41.28 -22.42 28.63
N GLY A 6 40.10 -23.01 28.81
CA GLY A 6 39.09 -23.15 27.74
C GLY A 6 38.14 -21.97 27.55
N TYR A 7 38.29 -20.87 28.30
CA TYR A 7 37.35 -19.74 28.26
C TYR A 7 37.28 -19.08 26.87
N THR A 8 38.44 -18.89 26.22
CA THR A 8 38.54 -18.32 24.87
C THR A 8 37.89 -19.21 23.82
N ASP A 9 38.11 -20.52 23.89
CA ASP A 9 37.52 -21.49 22.96
C ASP A 9 35.98 -21.52 23.06
N VAL A 10 35.46 -21.44 24.29
CA VAL A 10 34.02 -21.36 24.52
C VAL A 10 33.43 -20.06 23.96
N LYS A 11 34.11 -18.91 24.12
CA LYS A 11 33.69 -17.64 23.50
C LYS A 11 33.68 -17.72 21.97
N HIS A 12 34.69 -18.33 21.37
CA HIS A 12 34.75 -18.57 19.93
C HIS A 12 33.58 -19.44 19.44
N MET A 13 33.30 -20.56 20.13
CA MET A 13 32.15 -21.41 19.81
C MET A 13 30.81 -20.67 19.97
N GLN A 14 30.67 -19.84 21.00
CA GLN A 14 29.47 -19.04 21.23
C GLN A 14 29.25 -18.04 20.09
N LEU A 15 30.31 -17.37 19.62
CA LEU A 15 30.25 -16.43 18.50
C LEU A 15 29.82 -17.14 17.21
N LEU A 16 30.38 -18.31 16.90
CA LEU A 16 29.97 -19.09 15.72
C LEU A 16 28.52 -19.56 15.80
N LYS A 17 28.09 -20.07 16.97
CA LYS A 17 26.69 -20.46 17.18
C LYS A 17 25.72 -19.28 17.08
N LEU A 18 26.12 -18.11 17.59
CA LEU A 18 25.35 -16.88 17.43
C LEU A 18 25.27 -16.46 15.97
N ALA A 19 26.36 -16.55 15.21
CA ALA A 19 26.38 -16.23 13.79
C ALA A 19 25.46 -17.13 12.97
N GLN A 20 25.41 -18.42 13.30
CA GLN A 20 24.51 -19.38 12.65
C GLN A 20 23.04 -19.13 13.01
N LYS A 21 22.75 -18.93 14.30
CA LYS A 21 21.36 -18.84 14.79
C LYS A 21 20.74 -17.45 14.60
N TYR A 22 21.55 -16.40 14.71
CA TYR A 22 21.12 -15.00 14.64
C TYR A 22 22.08 -14.16 13.77
N PRO A 23 22.19 -14.44 12.46
CA PRO A 23 23.14 -13.75 11.57
C PRO A 23 23.14 -12.21 11.70
N PRO A 24 21.98 -11.51 11.79
CA PRO A 24 21.95 -10.05 11.92
C PRO A 24 22.58 -9.49 13.21
N ARG A 25 22.77 -10.31 14.25
CA ARG A 25 23.38 -9.86 15.53
C ARG A 25 24.90 -10.03 15.54
N THR A 26 25.47 -10.63 14.50
CA THR A 26 26.87 -11.06 14.53
C THR A 26 27.84 -9.89 14.43
N PHE A 27 27.55 -8.83 13.67
CA PHE A 27 28.42 -7.65 13.64
C PHE A 27 28.51 -6.97 15.02
N ALA A 28 27.42 -6.95 15.79
CA ALA A 28 27.44 -6.45 17.17
C ALA A 28 28.36 -7.30 18.05
N ALA A 29 28.34 -8.63 17.88
CA ALA A 29 29.21 -9.54 18.60
C ALA A 29 30.69 -9.40 18.14
N LEU A 30 30.94 -9.27 16.85
CA LEU A 30 32.28 -9.01 16.29
C LEU A 30 32.87 -7.68 16.76
N LYS A 31 32.03 -6.68 17.06
CA LYS A 31 32.50 -5.42 17.64
C LYS A 31 33.11 -5.62 19.04
N LEU A 32 32.58 -6.58 19.80
CA LEU A 32 33.10 -6.96 21.13
C LEU A 32 34.28 -7.92 21.04
N TYR A 33 34.31 -8.77 20.01
CA TYR A 33 35.34 -9.79 19.78
C TYR A 33 36.01 -9.65 18.40
N PRO A 34 36.64 -8.49 18.10
CA PRO A 34 37.18 -8.20 16.76
C PRO A 34 38.41 -9.05 16.42
N ASP A 35 39.07 -9.60 17.45
CA ASP A 35 40.32 -10.34 17.34
C ASP A 35 40.09 -11.86 17.15
N ALA A 36 38.82 -12.31 17.03
CA ALA A 36 38.49 -13.72 16.80
C ALA A 36 39.14 -14.24 15.50
N PRO A 37 39.67 -15.48 15.48
CA PRO A 37 40.48 -15.98 14.37
C PRO A 37 39.70 -16.12 13.06
N PHE A 38 38.38 -16.29 13.12
CA PHE A 38 37.47 -16.40 11.98
C PHE A 38 36.66 -15.11 11.71
N ALA A 39 37.01 -13.98 12.36
CA ALA A 39 36.29 -12.72 12.21
C ALA A 39 36.21 -12.28 10.74
N ASP A 40 37.32 -12.42 10.01
CA ASP A 40 37.43 -12.14 8.57
C ASP A 40 36.44 -12.94 7.71
N SER A 41 36.29 -14.23 8.00
CA SER A 41 35.35 -15.11 7.30
C SER A 41 33.91 -14.71 7.61
N LEU A 42 33.62 -14.38 8.88
CA LEU A 42 32.29 -13.90 9.27
C LEU A 42 31.96 -12.55 8.63
N ILE A 43 32.90 -11.60 8.59
CA ILE A 43 32.73 -10.31 7.93
C ILE A 43 32.38 -10.51 6.45
N ARG A 44 33.08 -11.42 5.75
CA ARG A 44 32.81 -11.74 4.34
C ARG A 44 31.41 -12.32 4.13
N VAL A 45 31.09 -13.41 4.82
CA VAL A 45 29.80 -14.07 4.68
C VAL A 45 28.63 -13.13 5.02
N LEU A 46 28.77 -12.35 6.09
CA LEU A 46 27.71 -11.44 6.52
C LEU A 46 27.66 -10.16 5.72
N GLY A 47 28.80 -9.66 5.22
CA GLY A 47 28.88 -8.47 4.38
C GLY A 47 28.15 -8.65 3.06
N HIS A 48 28.30 -9.83 2.44
CA HIS A 48 27.54 -10.20 1.23
C HIS A 48 26.05 -10.35 1.50
N ARG A 49 25.68 -10.80 2.71
CA ARG A 49 24.27 -11.01 3.07
C ARG A 49 23.57 -9.76 3.59
N TYR A 50 24.30 -8.87 4.25
CA TYR A 50 23.81 -7.68 4.95
C TYR A 50 24.74 -6.48 4.68
N PRO A 51 24.82 -6.00 3.43
CA PRO A 51 25.76 -4.94 3.04
C PRO A 51 25.53 -3.61 3.77
N GLU A 52 24.27 -3.29 4.09
CA GLU A 52 23.92 -2.10 4.89
C GLU A 52 24.48 -2.17 6.32
N GLN A 53 24.42 -3.34 6.96
CA GLN A 53 25.04 -3.51 8.28
C GLN A 53 26.55 -3.39 8.20
N LEU A 54 27.18 -4.00 7.19
CA LEU A 54 28.63 -3.89 7.01
C LEU A 54 29.06 -2.42 6.89
N TYR A 55 28.32 -1.61 6.13
CA TYR A 55 28.54 -0.18 6.02
C TYR A 55 28.47 0.52 7.37
N ASP A 56 27.42 0.31 8.16
CA ASP A 56 27.25 0.95 9.46
C ASP A 56 28.44 0.68 10.39
N TYR A 57 28.92 -0.57 10.42
CA TYR A 57 30.10 -0.94 11.22
C TYR A 57 31.41 -0.43 10.62
N ALA A 58 31.51 -0.31 9.29
CA ALA A 58 32.66 0.27 8.61
C ALA A 58 32.81 1.78 8.86
N GLN A 59 31.71 2.51 9.11
CA GLN A 59 31.75 3.96 9.40
C GLN A 59 32.43 4.29 10.74
N ALA A 60 32.41 3.38 11.70
CA ALA A 60 32.90 3.63 13.05
C ALA A 60 34.44 3.73 13.11
N ASN A 61 34.99 4.36 14.15
CA ASN A 61 36.44 4.38 14.40
C ASN A 61 36.78 3.43 15.55
N ASN A 62 36.82 2.12 15.26
CA ASN A 62 37.13 1.07 16.23
C ASN A 62 37.86 -0.11 15.58
N LYS A 63 38.35 -1.04 16.40
CA LYS A 63 39.09 -2.23 15.94
C LYS A 63 38.37 -3.02 14.84
N LEU A 64 37.06 -3.26 15.00
CA LEU A 64 36.28 -4.00 13.99
C LEU A 64 36.26 -3.25 12.65
N SER A 65 36.04 -1.94 12.66
CA SER A 65 36.06 -1.14 11.43
C SER A 65 37.43 -1.15 10.75
N TYR A 66 38.53 -1.04 11.51
CA TYR A 66 39.88 -1.16 10.93
C TYR A 66 40.14 -2.54 10.33
N ARG A 67 39.59 -3.58 10.96
CA ARG A 67 39.64 -4.94 10.42
C ARG A 67 38.82 -5.08 9.12
N ILE A 68 37.63 -4.50 9.06
CA ILE A 68 36.82 -4.44 7.83
C ILE A 68 37.58 -3.71 6.71
N GLN A 69 38.23 -2.58 7.02
CA GLN A 69 39.04 -1.81 6.06
C GLN A 69 40.25 -2.58 5.54
N GLY A 70 40.82 -3.48 6.34
CA GLY A 70 41.95 -4.33 5.92
C GLY A 70 41.57 -5.45 4.95
N ILE A 71 40.30 -5.61 4.62
CA ILE A 71 39.83 -6.55 3.60
C ILE A 71 39.90 -5.84 2.24
N GLU A 72 41.01 -6.05 1.53
CA GLU A 72 41.30 -5.40 0.24
C GLU A 72 41.03 -6.31 -0.97
N ASP A 73 40.77 -7.60 -0.72
CA ASP A 73 40.63 -8.65 -1.74
C ASP A 73 39.17 -8.97 -2.12
N ASP A 74 38.19 -8.35 -1.44
CA ASP A 74 36.76 -8.54 -1.71
C ASP A 74 36.16 -7.24 -2.30
N PRO A 75 35.80 -7.22 -3.61
CA PRO A 75 35.32 -6.01 -4.29
C PRO A 75 34.09 -5.38 -3.65
N LEU A 76 33.17 -6.20 -3.10
CA LEU A 76 31.97 -5.70 -2.44
C LEU A 76 32.34 -4.96 -1.15
N ILE A 77 33.18 -5.58 -0.33
CA ILE A 77 33.62 -4.99 0.93
C ILE A 77 34.43 -3.73 0.68
N VAL A 78 35.35 -3.75 -0.28
CA VAL A 78 36.13 -2.57 -0.68
C VAL A 78 35.22 -1.42 -1.10
N SER A 79 34.17 -1.71 -1.87
CA SER A 79 33.21 -0.69 -2.32
C SER A 79 32.39 -0.13 -1.15
N ILE A 80 31.93 -0.99 -0.24
CA ILE A 80 31.20 -0.58 0.98
C ILE A 80 32.09 0.26 1.90
N VAL A 81 33.36 -0.11 2.06
CA VAL A 81 34.34 0.67 2.84
C VAL A 81 34.55 2.04 2.22
N LYS A 82 34.72 2.14 0.90
CA LYS A 82 34.83 3.42 0.18
C LYS A 82 33.58 4.29 0.41
N MET A 83 32.38 3.71 0.32
CA MET A 83 31.12 4.40 0.63
C MET A 83 31.07 4.88 2.10
N ALA A 84 31.41 4.01 3.04
CA ALA A 84 31.36 4.29 4.49
C ALA A 84 32.36 5.38 4.91
N ARG A 85 33.52 5.43 4.25
CA ARG A 85 34.58 6.41 4.49
C ARG A 85 34.47 7.66 3.63
N ASN A 86 33.46 7.76 2.76
CA ASN A 86 33.25 8.94 1.97
C ASN A 86 32.89 10.15 2.87
N PRO A 87 33.58 11.29 2.74
CA PRO A 87 33.37 12.47 3.59
C PRO A 87 31.95 13.06 3.46
N ASN A 88 31.25 12.83 2.36
CA ASN A 88 29.89 13.29 2.12
C ASN A 88 28.83 12.55 2.96
N LYS A 89 29.19 11.46 3.64
CA LYS A 89 28.32 10.68 4.55
C LYS A 89 26.92 10.38 3.97
N SER A 90 26.86 10.06 2.68
CA SER A 90 25.61 9.96 1.91
C SER A 90 25.26 8.52 1.51
N GLY A 91 25.61 7.51 2.31
CA GLY A 91 25.44 6.08 1.97
C GLY A 91 24.06 5.71 1.42
N GLN A 92 23.00 6.29 1.99
CA GLN A 92 21.62 6.09 1.51
C GLN A 92 21.39 6.49 0.04
N PHE A 93 22.25 7.32 -0.54
CA PHE A 93 22.21 7.70 -1.95
C PHE A 93 23.02 6.74 -2.84
N TYR A 94 23.95 5.98 -2.27
CA TYR A 94 24.85 5.10 -3.00
C TYR A 94 24.37 3.65 -3.03
N PHE A 95 23.74 3.16 -1.94
CA PHE A 95 23.22 1.80 -1.84
C PHE A 95 22.33 1.32 -2.99
N PRO A 96 21.44 2.16 -3.57
CA PRO A 96 20.68 1.79 -4.77
C PRO A 96 21.54 1.33 -5.95
N PHE A 97 22.81 1.74 -5.98
CA PHE A 97 23.75 1.49 -7.07
C PHE A 97 24.89 0.55 -6.67
N LEU A 98 24.78 -0.15 -5.53
CA LEU A 98 25.89 -0.93 -4.97
C LEU A 98 26.47 -1.94 -5.97
N ASP A 99 25.62 -2.73 -6.66
CA ASP A 99 26.09 -3.67 -7.68
C ASP A 99 26.78 -2.96 -8.86
N ASN A 100 26.30 -1.77 -9.27
CA ASN A 100 26.92 -0.98 -10.33
C ASN A 100 28.26 -0.37 -9.90
N ILE A 101 28.38 0.06 -8.64
CA ILE A 101 29.65 0.56 -8.07
C ILE A 101 30.68 -0.56 -8.02
N VAL A 102 30.29 -1.74 -7.53
CA VAL A 102 31.17 -2.92 -7.44
C VAL A 102 31.65 -3.38 -8.83
N LYS A 103 30.80 -3.25 -9.85
CA LYS A 103 31.11 -3.58 -11.24
C LYS A 103 31.71 -2.42 -12.04
N GLU A 104 32.02 -1.31 -11.39
CA GLU A 104 32.61 -0.11 -12.01
C GLU A 104 31.76 0.47 -13.17
N LYS A 105 30.45 0.18 -13.19
CA LYS A 105 29.49 0.79 -14.14
C LYS A 105 29.15 2.24 -13.77
N THR A 106 29.33 2.61 -12.50
CA THR A 106 29.20 3.99 -12.00
C THR A 106 30.12 4.22 -10.81
N THR A 107 30.40 5.48 -10.51
CA THR A 107 31.26 5.89 -9.39
C THR A 107 30.49 6.70 -8.34
N ILE A 108 31.06 6.82 -7.15
CA ILE A 108 30.45 7.63 -6.08
C ILE A 108 30.40 9.10 -6.49
N GLU A 109 31.42 9.57 -7.21
CA GLU A 109 31.56 10.93 -7.69
C GLU A 109 30.47 11.28 -8.72
N GLU A 110 30.15 10.36 -9.63
CA GLU A 110 29.05 10.53 -10.59
C GLU A 110 27.69 10.64 -9.88
N ILE A 111 27.46 9.80 -8.85
CA ILE A 111 26.24 9.87 -8.05
C ILE A 111 26.18 11.19 -7.29
N ASP A 112 27.29 11.63 -6.69
CA ASP A 112 27.37 12.90 -5.96
C ASP A 112 27.05 14.11 -6.84
N ALA A 113 27.40 14.07 -8.13
CA ALA A 113 27.11 15.13 -9.08
C ALA A 113 25.60 15.31 -9.35
N VAL A 114 24.78 14.30 -9.11
CA VAL A 114 23.34 14.32 -9.42
C VAL A 114 22.42 14.18 -8.21
N LYS A 115 22.90 13.66 -7.07
CA LYS A 115 22.07 13.30 -5.90
C LYS A 115 21.18 14.41 -5.34
N ASN A 116 21.58 15.67 -5.52
CA ASN A 116 20.86 16.85 -5.04
C ASN A 116 19.85 17.42 -6.05
N ASP A 117 19.84 16.92 -7.29
CA ASP A 117 18.87 17.28 -8.33
C ASP A 117 17.77 16.21 -8.39
N PRO A 118 16.52 16.53 -8.01
CA PRO A 118 15.44 15.56 -7.96
C PRO A 118 15.22 14.81 -9.28
N VAL A 119 15.35 15.50 -10.42
CA VAL A 119 15.10 14.89 -11.73
C VAL A 119 16.29 14.02 -12.14
N LYS A 120 17.52 14.52 -12.00
CA LYS A 120 18.70 13.75 -12.43
C LYS A 120 18.93 12.52 -11.56
N TYR A 121 18.74 12.62 -10.24
CA TYR A 121 18.88 11.47 -9.36
C TYR A 121 17.77 10.44 -9.59
N PHE A 122 16.52 10.88 -9.76
CA PHE A 122 15.42 9.98 -10.09
C PHE A 122 15.64 9.25 -11.42
N ARG A 123 16.12 9.96 -12.45
CA ARG A 123 16.53 9.37 -13.72
C ARG A 123 17.59 8.28 -13.56
N LEU A 124 18.60 8.52 -12.72
CA LEU A 124 19.64 7.54 -12.44
C LEU A 124 19.07 6.28 -11.77
N LEU A 125 18.16 6.45 -10.80
CA LEU A 125 17.45 5.34 -10.15
C LEU A 125 16.62 4.55 -11.17
N VAL A 126 15.83 5.22 -12.01
CA VAL A 126 14.98 4.58 -13.03
C VAL A 126 15.81 3.77 -14.03
N ASN A 127 16.90 4.36 -14.55
CA ASN A 127 17.79 3.66 -15.48
C ASN A 127 18.41 2.42 -14.83
N THR A 128 18.78 2.51 -13.55
CA THR A 128 19.33 1.37 -12.80
C THR A 128 18.27 0.30 -12.55
N GLN A 129 17.04 0.69 -12.21
CA GLN A 129 15.92 -0.22 -12.01
C GLN A 129 15.62 -1.00 -13.29
N MET A 130 15.65 -0.33 -14.45
CA MET A 130 15.47 -0.98 -15.74
C MET A 130 16.59 -1.98 -16.07
N ASP A 131 17.86 -1.64 -15.82
CA ASP A 131 18.99 -2.60 -15.98
C ASP A 131 18.80 -3.81 -15.07
N TYR A 132 18.41 -3.59 -13.82
CA TYR A 132 18.24 -4.66 -12.84
C TYR A 132 17.03 -5.53 -13.13
N ALA A 133 15.90 -4.95 -13.56
CA ALA A 133 14.71 -5.68 -13.97
C ALA A 133 14.99 -6.58 -15.19
N ALA A 134 15.73 -6.06 -16.18
CA ALA A 134 16.14 -6.84 -17.35
C ALA A 134 17.03 -8.04 -16.95
N ARG A 135 17.95 -7.85 -16.01
CA ARG A 135 18.81 -8.92 -15.48
C ARG A 135 18.04 -9.93 -14.66
N ALA A 136 17.12 -9.47 -13.80
CA ALA A 136 16.27 -10.33 -12.99
C ALA A 136 15.39 -11.24 -13.87
N ALA A 137 14.87 -10.71 -14.99
CA ALA A 137 14.15 -11.49 -16.00
C ALA A 137 15.01 -12.61 -16.62
N SER A 138 16.35 -12.48 -16.62
CA SER A 138 17.30 -13.53 -17.02
C SER A 138 17.85 -14.38 -15.87
N GLY A 139 17.35 -14.21 -14.65
CA GLY A 139 17.76 -14.99 -13.47
C GLY A 139 18.97 -14.42 -12.71
N ASP A 140 19.42 -13.20 -13.04
CA ASP A 140 20.50 -12.50 -12.33
C ASP A 140 19.92 -11.37 -11.47
N THR A 141 19.90 -11.58 -10.15
CA THR A 141 19.41 -10.56 -9.20
C THR A 141 20.57 -9.71 -8.70
N ALA A 142 20.54 -8.42 -9.00
CA ALA A 142 21.56 -7.46 -8.58
C ALA A 142 21.58 -7.22 -7.07
N ILE A 143 22.77 -6.97 -6.52
CA ILE A 143 22.93 -6.54 -5.13
C ILE A 143 22.30 -5.16 -4.94
N GLY A 144 21.48 -5.01 -3.89
CA GLY A 144 20.82 -3.74 -3.57
C GLY A 144 19.53 -3.48 -4.35
N PHE A 145 19.01 -4.45 -5.11
CA PHE A 145 17.72 -4.32 -5.83
C PHE A 145 16.60 -3.80 -4.92
N LYS A 146 16.42 -4.40 -3.73
CA LYS A 146 15.38 -3.97 -2.77
C LYS A 146 15.59 -2.52 -2.30
N SER A 147 16.83 -2.15 -1.97
CA SER A 147 17.18 -0.78 -1.55
C SER A 147 16.98 0.24 -2.68
N LEU A 148 17.25 -0.16 -3.94
CA LEU A 148 16.98 0.64 -5.13
C LEU A 148 15.49 0.90 -5.32
N THR A 149 14.66 -0.15 -5.31
CA THR A 149 13.21 -0.02 -5.47
C THR A 149 12.63 0.87 -4.38
N HIS A 150 13.03 0.68 -3.11
CA HIS A 150 12.57 1.51 -2.00
C HIS A 150 13.01 2.98 -2.15
N LYS A 151 14.25 3.24 -2.61
CA LYS A 151 14.71 4.62 -2.83
C LYS A 151 13.98 5.29 -3.99
N LEU A 152 13.71 4.54 -5.05
CA LEU A 152 12.96 4.99 -6.21
C LEU A 152 11.51 5.35 -5.83
N GLU A 153 10.87 4.49 -5.04
CA GLU A 153 9.55 4.68 -4.45
C GLU A 153 9.51 5.97 -3.59
N GLN A 154 10.43 6.11 -2.64
CA GLN A 154 10.56 7.32 -1.81
C GLN A 154 10.67 8.58 -2.67
N LYS A 155 11.51 8.54 -3.72
CA LYS A 155 11.73 9.70 -4.59
C LYS A 155 10.54 10.00 -5.49
N ALA A 156 9.83 8.98 -5.99
CA ALA A 156 8.56 9.18 -6.68
C ALA A 156 7.53 9.90 -5.80
N LYS A 157 7.42 9.45 -4.54
CA LYS A 157 6.49 10.02 -3.53
C LYS A 157 6.85 11.46 -3.19
N ASP A 158 8.07 11.70 -2.70
CA ASP A 158 8.49 12.99 -2.13
C ASP A 158 8.69 14.06 -3.21
N ASP A 159 9.38 13.70 -4.29
CA ASP A 159 9.87 14.70 -5.25
C ASP A 159 8.86 15.02 -6.36
N PHE A 160 7.88 14.15 -6.60
CA PHE A 160 6.92 14.32 -7.70
C PHE A 160 5.47 14.25 -7.22
N VAL A 161 5.03 13.13 -6.64
CA VAL A 161 3.62 12.94 -6.28
C VAL A 161 3.16 13.95 -5.24
N ALA A 162 3.90 14.12 -4.14
CA ALA A 162 3.57 15.10 -3.11
C ALA A 162 3.44 16.52 -3.69
N LYS A 163 4.31 16.90 -4.63
CA LYS A 163 4.28 18.23 -5.27
C LYS A 163 3.05 18.41 -6.17
N ILE A 164 2.77 17.48 -7.08
CA ILE A 164 1.61 17.62 -7.99
C ILE A 164 0.28 17.48 -7.25
N ASN A 165 0.26 16.72 -6.16
CA ASN A 165 -0.87 16.59 -5.26
C ASN A 165 -1.08 17.86 -4.43
N GLY A 166 -0.02 18.45 -3.88
CA GLY A 166 -0.09 19.72 -3.14
C GLY A 166 -0.60 20.88 -3.98
N LEU A 167 -0.44 20.82 -5.31
CA LEU A 167 -0.90 21.83 -6.26
C LEU A 167 -2.26 21.49 -6.89
N HIS A 168 -3.10 20.66 -6.26
CA HIS A 168 -4.37 20.19 -6.83
C HIS A 168 -5.41 21.27 -7.14
N GLU A 169 -5.36 22.41 -6.44
CA GLU A 169 -6.22 23.58 -6.69
C GLU A 169 -5.67 24.52 -7.79
N MET A 170 -4.45 24.27 -8.28
CA MET A 170 -3.81 25.10 -9.30
C MET A 170 -4.13 24.59 -10.71
N SER A 171 -3.93 25.45 -11.71
CA SER A 171 -4.06 25.05 -13.12
C SER A 171 -3.01 23.99 -13.50
N ASP A 172 -3.36 23.12 -14.45
CA ASP A 172 -2.52 22.01 -14.90
C ASP A 172 -1.09 22.44 -15.30
N GLY A 173 -0.94 23.62 -15.91
CA GLY A 173 0.36 24.17 -16.32
C GLY A 173 1.30 24.46 -15.14
N VAL A 174 0.75 24.86 -13.99
CA VAL A 174 1.50 25.03 -12.75
C VAL A 174 1.66 23.70 -12.04
N ARG A 175 0.54 22.97 -11.88
CA ARG A 175 0.45 21.73 -11.11
C ARG A 175 1.41 20.66 -11.62
N PHE A 176 1.48 20.44 -12.93
CA PHE A 176 2.27 19.36 -13.52
C PHE A 176 3.64 19.79 -14.03
N ARG A 177 4.11 20.99 -13.65
CA ARG A 177 5.41 21.51 -14.10
C ARG A 177 6.58 20.64 -13.66
N SER A 178 6.56 20.12 -12.44
CA SER A 178 7.64 19.28 -11.88
C SER A 178 7.82 17.95 -12.61
N ILE A 179 6.78 17.43 -13.26
CA ILE A 179 6.81 16.15 -13.98
C ILE A 179 7.03 16.30 -15.49
N GLN A 180 6.98 17.52 -16.05
CA GLN A 180 7.26 17.76 -17.48
C GLN A 180 8.64 17.28 -17.95
N PRO A 181 9.73 17.44 -17.17
CA PRO A 181 11.06 16.99 -17.57
C PRO A 181 11.23 15.46 -17.59
N LEU A 182 10.27 14.72 -17.04
CA LEU A 182 10.38 13.26 -16.92
C LEU A 182 10.15 12.54 -18.25
N THR A 183 10.76 11.38 -18.45
CA THR A 183 10.49 10.48 -19.59
C THR A 183 9.22 9.64 -19.36
N ALA A 184 8.84 8.81 -20.35
CA ALA A 184 7.70 7.91 -20.18
C ALA A 184 7.98 6.84 -19.12
N GLU A 185 9.19 6.28 -19.13
CA GLU A 185 9.66 5.27 -18.19
C GLU A 185 9.72 5.84 -16.75
N GLU A 186 10.19 7.08 -16.60
CA GLU A 186 10.19 7.78 -15.30
C GLU A 186 8.77 8.02 -14.78
N LEU A 187 7.84 8.45 -15.66
CA LEU A 187 6.44 8.65 -15.27
C LEU A 187 5.73 7.34 -14.95
N TYR A 188 6.12 6.23 -15.59
CA TYR A 188 5.62 4.91 -15.27
C TYR A 188 5.95 4.55 -13.82
N TYR A 189 7.19 4.73 -13.38
CA TYR A 189 7.56 4.48 -11.98
C TYR A 189 6.88 5.43 -11.00
N VAL A 190 6.63 6.69 -11.38
CA VAL A 190 5.78 7.61 -10.60
C VAL A 190 4.34 7.07 -10.47
N ALA A 191 3.82 6.43 -11.51
CA ALA A 191 2.46 5.88 -11.51
C ALA A 191 2.33 4.61 -10.64
N VAL A 192 3.33 3.73 -10.63
CA VAL A 192 3.20 2.39 -10.01
C VAL A 192 3.77 2.27 -8.60
N LEU A 193 4.79 3.06 -8.24
CA LEU A 193 5.49 2.96 -6.94
C LEU A 193 4.94 3.89 -5.86
N THR A 194 3.75 4.47 -6.04
CA THR A 194 3.21 5.45 -5.08
C THR A 194 2.05 4.92 -4.25
N ASP A 195 1.74 3.62 -4.33
CA ASP A 195 0.79 2.91 -3.45
C ASP A 195 -0.54 3.63 -3.23
N GLY A 196 -1.10 4.21 -4.29
CA GLY A 196 -2.37 4.95 -4.21
C GLY A 196 -2.29 6.35 -3.60
N LEU A 197 -1.09 6.88 -3.30
CA LEU A 197 -0.91 8.26 -2.88
C LEU A 197 -1.22 9.26 -4.00
N ILE A 198 -1.05 8.87 -5.26
CA ILE A 198 -1.36 9.73 -6.40
C ILE A 198 -2.86 10.03 -6.46
N TYR A 199 -3.25 11.30 -6.48
CA TYR A 199 -4.68 11.64 -6.57
C TYR A 199 -5.24 11.18 -7.90
N THR A 200 -6.54 10.83 -7.94
CA THR A 200 -7.24 10.51 -9.18
C THR A 200 -6.97 11.56 -10.26
N SER A 201 -7.13 12.85 -9.94
CA SER A 201 -6.86 13.93 -10.90
C SER A 201 -5.38 14.07 -11.26
N SER A 202 -4.45 13.79 -10.35
CA SER A 202 -3.00 13.77 -10.64
C SER A 202 -2.65 12.64 -11.60
N TYR A 203 -3.25 11.46 -11.43
CA TYR A 203 -3.08 10.32 -12.32
C TYR A 203 -3.74 10.59 -13.68
N THR A 204 -5.04 10.89 -13.70
CA THR A 204 -5.85 10.92 -14.93
C THR A 204 -5.58 12.14 -15.81
N ASN A 205 -5.18 13.28 -15.22
CA ASN A 205 -4.96 14.52 -15.96
C ASN A 205 -3.46 14.87 -16.08
N GLY A 206 -2.60 14.27 -15.25
CA GLY A 206 -1.17 14.55 -15.20
C GLY A 206 -0.33 13.37 -15.67
N VAL A 207 -0.03 12.44 -14.75
CA VAL A 207 0.99 11.39 -14.94
C VAL A 207 0.66 10.46 -16.10
N TYR A 208 -0.53 9.84 -16.12
CA TYR A 208 -0.92 8.89 -17.16
C TYR A 208 -0.94 9.52 -18.57
N PRO A 209 -1.65 10.65 -18.84
CA PRO A 209 -1.68 11.21 -20.18
C PRO A 209 -0.31 11.73 -20.64
N LEU A 210 0.50 12.29 -19.72
CA LEU A 210 1.86 12.73 -20.04
C LEU A 210 2.77 11.55 -20.40
N MET A 211 2.69 10.47 -19.63
CA MET A 211 3.41 9.22 -19.86
C MET A 211 3.07 8.64 -21.23
N MET A 212 1.77 8.47 -21.52
CA MET A 212 1.33 7.93 -22.82
C MET A 212 1.74 8.82 -23.98
N ARG A 213 1.64 10.15 -23.83
CA ARG A 213 2.11 11.10 -24.85
C ARG A 213 3.61 10.95 -25.13
N LYS A 214 4.43 10.85 -24.07
CA LYS A 214 5.88 10.67 -24.21
C LYS A 214 6.27 9.28 -24.73
N ALA A 215 5.41 8.29 -24.52
CA ALA A 215 5.51 6.96 -25.13
C ALA A 215 4.93 6.91 -26.55
N ASN A 216 4.60 8.04 -27.17
CA ASN A 216 3.95 8.12 -28.49
C ASN A 216 2.65 7.31 -28.60
N ASN A 217 1.94 7.16 -27.49
CA ASN A 217 0.76 6.30 -27.33
C ASN A 217 1.01 4.85 -27.78
N LYS A 218 2.16 4.29 -27.39
CA LYS A 218 2.50 2.88 -27.62
C LYS A 218 2.77 2.16 -26.31
N GLY A 219 1.70 1.68 -25.68
CA GLY A 219 1.78 1.01 -24.38
C GLY A 219 2.58 -0.30 -24.42
N ASP A 220 2.50 -1.02 -25.54
CA ASP A 220 3.27 -2.24 -25.80
C ASP A 220 4.79 -1.99 -25.83
N GLU A 221 5.23 -0.97 -26.57
CA GLU A 221 6.64 -0.58 -26.62
C GLU A 221 7.15 -0.06 -25.27
N LEU A 222 6.32 0.66 -24.51
CA LEU A 222 6.66 1.13 -23.17
C LEU A 222 6.93 -0.04 -22.22
N LEU A 223 6.03 -1.02 -22.13
CA LEU A 223 6.24 -2.19 -21.26
C LEU A 223 7.45 -3.02 -21.67
N LYS A 224 7.71 -3.17 -22.97
CA LYS A 224 8.92 -3.87 -23.48
C LYS A 224 10.21 -3.19 -23.01
N LYS A 225 10.28 -1.86 -23.05
CA LYS A 225 11.45 -1.10 -22.54
C LYS A 225 11.67 -1.27 -21.05
N LEU A 226 10.58 -1.40 -20.29
CA LEU A 226 10.60 -1.60 -18.85
C LEU A 226 10.84 -3.07 -18.45
N SER A 227 11.07 -3.96 -19.42
CA SER A 227 11.14 -5.42 -19.18
C SER A 227 9.93 -5.95 -18.40
N PHE A 228 8.77 -5.32 -18.59
CA PHE A 228 7.53 -5.58 -17.85
C PHE A 228 7.66 -5.43 -16.31
N ASP A 229 8.63 -4.66 -15.82
CA ASP A 229 8.77 -4.42 -14.37
C ASP A 229 7.50 -3.78 -13.80
N HIS A 230 6.98 -4.31 -12.69
CA HIS A 230 5.72 -3.87 -12.06
C HIS A 230 4.47 -3.81 -12.97
N TYR A 231 4.43 -4.54 -14.10
CA TYR A 231 3.31 -4.41 -15.05
C TYR A 231 1.94 -4.75 -14.44
N ARG A 232 1.85 -5.70 -13.50
CA ARG A 232 0.59 -6.04 -12.82
C ARG A 232 0.07 -4.85 -12.02
N LYS A 233 0.94 -4.21 -11.25
CA LYS A 233 0.63 -2.98 -10.51
C LYS A 233 0.15 -1.87 -11.45
N PHE A 234 0.81 -1.70 -12.59
CA PHE A 234 0.37 -0.73 -13.60
C PHE A 234 -1.04 -1.01 -14.13
N LEU A 235 -1.33 -2.26 -14.52
CA LEU A 235 -2.65 -2.64 -15.02
C LEU A 235 -3.72 -2.48 -13.95
N SER A 236 -3.40 -2.81 -12.70
CA SER A 236 -4.25 -2.60 -11.52
C SER A 236 -4.56 -1.11 -11.31
N GLN A 237 -3.56 -0.24 -11.29
CA GLN A 237 -3.75 1.21 -11.20
C GLN A 237 -4.56 1.76 -12.38
N ALA A 238 -4.27 1.30 -13.61
CA ALA A 238 -5.03 1.69 -14.79
C ALA A 238 -6.49 1.22 -14.72
N ALA A 239 -6.78 0.04 -14.17
CA ALA A 239 -8.14 -0.46 -13.97
C ALA A 239 -8.89 0.37 -12.90
N ALA A 240 -8.21 0.70 -11.80
CA ALA A 240 -8.76 1.51 -10.70
C ALA A 240 -9.12 2.93 -11.14
N TYR A 241 -8.34 3.52 -12.05
CA TYR A 241 -8.58 4.86 -12.60
C TYR A 241 -9.32 4.89 -13.95
N ASN A 242 -9.93 3.77 -14.37
CA ASN A 242 -10.68 3.64 -15.63
C ASN A 242 -9.85 4.04 -16.88
N LYS A 243 -8.55 3.69 -16.88
CA LYS A 243 -7.61 3.88 -17.99
C LYS A 243 -7.17 2.58 -18.66
N LEU A 244 -7.47 1.41 -18.09
CA LEU A 244 -7.04 0.12 -18.63
C LEU A 244 -7.49 -0.10 -20.09
N GLN A 245 -8.76 0.14 -20.40
CA GLN A 245 -9.28 0.00 -21.77
C GLN A 245 -8.54 0.92 -22.75
N ASN A 246 -8.28 2.17 -22.35
CA ASN A 246 -7.53 3.12 -23.17
C ASN A 246 -6.09 2.63 -23.39
N PHE A 247 -5.43 2.14 -22.34
CA PHE A 247 -4.07 1.62 -22.42
C PHE A 247 -3.96 0.41 -23.35
N LEU A 248 -4.80 -0.61 -23.16
CA LEU A 248 -4.84 -1.80 -24.03
C LEU A 248 -5.22 -1.42 -25.48
N GLY A 249 -6.01 -0.36 -25.64
CA GLY A 249 -6.33 0.23 -26.93
C GLY A 249 -5.11 0.70 -27.73
N THR A 250 -4.01 1.07 -27.05
CA THR A 250 -2.79 1.60 -27.66
C THR A 250 -1.86 0.54 -28.25
N PHE A 251 -2.12 -0.74 -28.00
CA PHE A 251 -1.29 -1.82 -28.51
C PHE A 251 -1.50 -1.96 -30.02
N SER A 252 -0.38 -2.03 -30.76
CA SER A 252 -0.42 -2.18 -32.22
C SER A 252 -0.98 -3.55 -32.62
N ASN A 253 -0.67 -4.58 -31.83
CA ASN A 253 -1.20 -5.93 -31.98
C ASN A 253 -2.20 -6.24 -30.87
N LYS A 254 -3.44 -6.61 -31.23
CA LYS A 254 -4.46 -6.99 -30.25
C LYS A 254 -4.17 -8.32 -29.55
N GLN A 255 -3.40 -9.21 -30.19
CA GLN A 255 -2.96 -10.44 -29.54
C GLN A 255 -2.00 -10.15 -28.38
N ASP A 256 -1.04 -9.23 -28.55
CA ASP A 256 -0.13 -8.82 -27.46
C ASP A 256 -0.90 -8.31 -26.22
N ALA A 257 -2.01 -7.59 -26.43
CA ALA A 257 -2.87 -7.13 -25.34
C ALA A 257 -3.62 -8.27 -24.64
N ALA A 258 -4.11 -9.26 -25.40
CA ALA A 258 -4.75 -10.45 -24.84
C ALA A 258 -3.75 -11.35 -24.08
N ASP A 259 -2.55 -11.52 -24.62
CA ASP A 259 -1.45 -12.28 -24.00
C ASP A 259 -0.99 -11.60 -22.71
N LEU A 260 -0.91 -10.27 -22.70
CA LEU A 260 -0.61 -9.48 -21.49
C LEU A 260 -1.65 -9.75 -20.40
N MET A 261 -2.94 -9.72 -20.73
CA MET A 261 -4.01 -9.98 -19.77
C MET A 261 -4.07 -11.44 -19.32
N THR A 262 -3.67 -12.38 -20.17
CA THR A 262 -3.49 -13.79 -19.79
C THR A 262 -2.33 -13.95 -18.81
N THR A 263 -1.22 -13.25 -19.05
CA THR A 263 -0.05 -13.24 -18.16
C THR A 263 -0.36 -12.53 -16.83
N PHE A 264 -1.16 -11.46 -16.87
CA PHE A 264 -1.61 -10.70 -15.71
C PHE A 264 -2.22 -11.61 -14.63
N VAL A 265 -3.07 -12.58 -15.03
CA VAL A 265 -3.72 -13.52 -14.11
C VAL A 265 -2.97 -14.85 -13.94
N SER A 266 -1.77 -14.98 -14.49
CA SER A 266 -1.00 -16.24 -14.48
C SER A 266 0.27 -16.15 -13.67
N ARG A 267 0.72 -17.32 -13.18
CA ARG A 267 1.95 -17.51 -12.39
C ARG A 267 2.02 -16.67 -11.11
N LEU A 268 0.88 -16.32 -10.53
CA LEU A 268 0.77 -15.58 -9.27
C LEU A 268 1.39 -16.33 -8.09
N GLU A 269 1.52 -17.64 -8.17
CA GLU A 269 2.18 -18.47 -7.15
C GLU A 269 3.71 -18.37 -7.15
N LYS A 270 4.30 -17.69 -8.14
CA LYS A 270 5.75 -17.49 -8.27
C LYS A 270 6.24 -16.16 -7.69
N SER A 271 5.34 -15.25 -7.32
CA SER A 271 5.72 -14.01 -6.62
C SER A 271 6.11 -14.32 -5.17
N GLU A 272 6.94 -13.46 -4.55
CA GLU A 272 7.29 -13.63 -3.13
C GLU A 272 6.06 -13.38 -2.23
N GLY A 273 5.27 -12.34 -2.50
CA GLY A 273 4.11 -11.92 -1.69
C GLY A 273 2.74 -12.11 -2.35
N LEU A 274 1.70 -11.47 -1.79
CA LEU A 274 0.31 -11.55 -2.26
C LEU A 274 -0.14 -10.40 -3.15
N GLU A 275 0.69 -9.36 -3.29
CA GLU A 275 0.35 -8.14 -4.00
C GLU A 275 -0.19 -8.42 -5.42
N ASP A 276 0.48 -9.30 -6.18
CA ASP A 276 0.04 -9.69 -7.52
C ASP A 276 -1.37 -10.32 -7.54
N GLY A 277 -1.70 -11.14 -6.52
CA GLY A 277 -3.03 -11.75 -6.40
C GLY A 277 -4.10 -10.74 -6.01
N VAL A 278 -3.75 -9.79 -5.13
CA VAL A 278 -4.61 -8.67 -4.74
C VAL A 278 -4.89 -7.77 -5.94
N ASP A 279 -3.86 -7.37 -6.69
CA ASP A 279 -3.96 -6.55 -7.90
C ASP A 279 -4.90 -7.18 -8.95
N VAL A 280 -4.83 -8.50 -9.12
CA VAL A 280 -5.72 -9.27 -10.02
C VAL A 280 -7.16 -9.28 -9.50
N ALA A 281 -7.36 -9.57 -8.21
CA ALA A 281 -8.69 -9.59 -7.59
C ALA A 281 -9.38 -8.23 -7.72
N ASP A 282 -8.64 -7.18 -7.42
CA ASP A 282 -9.08 -5.80 -7.41
C ASP A 282 -9.40 -5.27 -8.81
N SER A 283 -8.56 -5.61 -9.79
CA SER A 283 -8.80 -5.25 -11.19
C SER A 283 -10.08 -5.87 -11.72
N TYR A 284 -10.38 -7.12 -11.35
CA TYR A 284 -11.52 -7.86 -11.88
C TYR A 284 -12.86 -7.16 -11.63
N ALA A 285 -13.06 -6.56 -10.44
CA ALA A 285 -14.28 -5.82 -10.15
C ALA A 285 -14.50 -4.65 -11.12
N SER A 286 -13.43 -3.99 -11.57
CA SER A 286 -13.50 -2.91 -12.56
C SER A 286 -13.67 -3.44 -13.99
N VAL A 287 -12.95 -4.52 -14.33
CA VAL A 287 -13.01 -5.13 -15.66
C VAL A 287 -14.37 -5.79 -15.92
N TYR A 288 -14.97 -6.45 -14.93
CA TYR A 288 -16.29 -7.07 -15.06
C TYR A 288 -17.37 -6.07 -15.46
N GLU A 289 -17.34 -4.86 -14.90
CA GLU A 289 -18.33 -3.82 -15.20
C GLU A 289 -18.06 -3.07 -16.52
N THR A 290 -16.78 -2.92 -16.91
CA THR A 290 -16.39 -2.04 -18.03
C THR A 290 -15.96 -2.79 -19.30
N MET A 291 -15.54 -4.04 -19.17
CA MET A 291 -14.95 -4.87 -20.23
C MET A 291 -15.34 -6.36 -20.04
N PRO A 292 -16.64 -6.72 -20.18
CA PRO A 292 -17.17 -8.04 -19.81
C PRO A 292 -16.50 -9.21 -20.55
N ASP A 293 -16.15 -9.05 -21.83
CA ASP A 293 -15.44 -10.09 -22.59
C ASP A 293 -14.06 -10.39 -22.01
N LEU A 294 -13.35 -9.35 -21.56
CA LEU A 294 -12.05 -9.50 -20.91
C LEU A 294 -12.19 -10.15 -19.53
N ALA A 295 -13.24 -9.80 -18.78
CA ALA A 295 -13.53 -10.44 -17.50
C ALA A 295 -13.84 -11.94 -17.66
N ALA A 296 -14.58 -12.32 -18.71
CA ALA A 296 -14.84 -13.73 -19.01
C ALA A 296 -13.53 -14.50 -19.30
N GLN A 297 -12.61 -13.90 -20.07
CA GLN A 297 -11.29 -14.48 -20.33
C GLN A 297 -10.44 -14.59 -19.06
N MET A 298 -10.45 -13.56 -18.19
CA MET A 298 -9.76 -13.61 -16.90
C MET A 298 -10.28 -14.76 -16.02
N LEU A 299 -11.60 -14.97 -15.96
CA LEU A 299 -12.22 -16.08 -15.23
C LEU A 299 -11.76 -17.44 -15.75
N GLU A 300 -11.76 -17.63 -17.07
CA GLU A 300 -11.31 -18.89 -17.68
C GLU A 300 -9.81 -19.11 -17.42
N ASN A 301 -8.98 -18.09 -17.57
CA ASN A 301 -7.55 -18.19 -17.30
C ASN A 301 -7.25 -18.51 -15.83
N VAL A 302 -7.98 -17.94 -14.87
CA VAL A 302 -7.85 -18.28 -13.45
C VAL A 302 -8.22 -19.75 -13.21
N LYS A 303 -9.29 -20.24 -13.84
CA LYS A 303 -9.69 -21.65 -13.75
C LYS A 303 -8.61 -22.58 -14.32
N LEU A 304 -8.03 -22.25 -15.48
CA LEU A 304 -6.94 -23.02 -16.09
C LEU A 304 -5.69 -23.05 -15.18
N ASN A 305 -5.34 -21.93 -14.56
CA ASN A 305 -4.22 -21.87 -13.62
C ASN A 305 -4.50 -22.66 -12.33
N TYR A 306 -5.75 -22.70 -11.85
CA TYR A 306 -6.18 -23.56 -10.75
C TYR A 306 -6.00 -25.04 -11.09
N GLU A 307 -6.48 -25.48 -12.25
CA GLU A 307 -6.35 -26.86 -12.72
C GLU A 307 -4.88 -27.27 -12.93
N ARG A 308 -4.06 -26.36 -13.47
CA ARG A 308 -2.60 -26.55 -13.58
C ARG A 308 -1.97 -26.75 -12.22
N SER A 309 -2.28 -25.88 -11.26
CA SER A 309 -1.69 -25.91 -9.90
C SER A 309 -2.07 -27.19 -9.17
N ARG A 310 -3.34 -27.63 -9.30
CA ARG A 310 -3.82 -28.90 -8.75
C ARG A 310 -3.09 -30.10 -9.35
N SER A 311 -2.94 -30.13 -10.68
CA SER A 311 -2.24 -31.23 -11.38
C SER A 311 -0.73 -31.25 -11.06
N GLY A 312 -0.13 -30.07 -10.88
CA GLY A 312 1.27 -29.89 -10.51
C GLY A 312 1.56 -30.00 -9.01
N HIS A 313 0.56 -30.25 -8.16
CA HIS A 313 0.68 -30.27 -6.70
C HIS A 313 1.28 -28.98 -6.09
N ASP A 314 1.07 -27.83 -6.73
CA ASP A 314 1.49 -26.52 -6.22
C ASP A 314 0.43 -25.99 -5.25
N GLN A 315 0.61 -26.26 -3.96
CA GLN A 315 -0.36 -25.88 -2.91
C GLN A 315 -0.61 -24.36 -2.86
N ARG A 316 0.45 -23.56 -3.05
CA ARG A 316 0.32 -22.09 -3.08
C ARG A 316 -0.54 -21.66 -4.27
N GLY A 317 -0.29 -22.22 -5.46
CA GLY A 317 -1.12 -21.97 -6.63
C GLY A 317 -2.57 -22.41 -6.44
N VAL A 318 -2.79 -23.59 -5.86
CA VAL A 318 -4.14 -24.09 -5.53
C VAL A 318 -4.89 -23.10 -4.65
N ALA A 319 -4.27 -22.61 -3.57
CA ALA A 319 -4.88 -21.62 -2.69
C ALA A 319 -5.23 -20.33 -3.45
N ILE A 320 -4.25 -19.71 -4.14
CA ILE A 320 -4.43 -18.44 -4.84
C ILE A 320 -5.55 -18.53 -5.90
N TYR A 321 -5.47 -19.50 -6.80
CA TYR A 321 -6.42 -19.56 -7.92
C TYR A 321 -7.80 -20.07 -7.52
N ASN A 322 -7.93 -20.92 -6.50
CA ASN A 322 -9.24 -21.30 -5.96
C ASN A 322 -9.98 -20.09 -5.39
N ILE A 323 -9.27 -19.26 -4.61
CA ILE A 323 -9.82 -18.04 -4.04
C ILE A 323 -10.24 -17.09 -5.17
N LEU A 324 -9.35 -16.79 -6.12
CA LEU A 324 -9.67 -15.91 -7.25
C LEU A 324 -10.85 -16.43 -8.08
N TYR A 325 -10.91 -17.74 -8.33
CA TYR A 325 -12.00 -18.35 -9.10
C TYR A 325 -13.35 -18.13 -8.42
N LYS A 326 -13.43 -18.37 -7.10
CA LYS A 326 -14.63 -18.13 -6.30
C LYS A 326 -15.01 -16.66 -6.25
N LEU A 327 -14.03 -15.76 -6.09
CA LEU A 327 -14.24 -14.31 -6.13
C LEU A 327 -14.84 -13.87 -7.48
N PHE A 328 -14.30 -14.36 -8.59
CA PHE A 328 -14.75 -13.96 -9.92
C PHE A 328 -16.15 -14.49 -10.22
N LEU A 329 -16.45 -15.74 -9.85
CA LEU A 329 -17.80 -16.29 -9.95
C LEU A 329 -18.82 -15.49 -9.11
N SER A 330 -18.41 -14.99 -7.94
CA SER A 330 -19.30 -14.21 -7.07
C SER A 330 -19.64 -12.81 -7.59
N ALA A 331 -18.85 -12.27 -8.53
CA ALA A 331 -19.14 -10.98 -9.15
C ALA A 331 -20.44 -11.02 -9.97
N ASP A 332 -20.76 -12.19 -10.54
CA ASP A 332 -22.05 -12.46 -11.16
C ASP A 332 -23.01 -13.06 -10.11
N SER A 333 -23.96 -12.23 -9.66
CA SER A 333 -24.96 -12.62 -8.67
C SER A 333 -25.83 -13.82 -9.08
N SER A 334 -25.94 -14.14 -10.37
CA SER A 334 -26.72 -15.29 -10.85
C SER A 334 -26.09 -16.64 -10.47
N ASN A 335 -24.78 -16.66 -10.17
CA ASN A 335 -24.08 -17.87 -9.73
C ASN A 335 -24.41 -18.28 -8.29
N GLY A 336 -25.00 -17.38 -7.49
CA GLY A 336 -25.40 -17.70 -6.10
C GLY A 336 -24.25 -18.08 -5.17
N VAL A 337 -23.02 -17.60 -5.45
CA VAL A 337 -21.83 -17.92 -4.65
C VAL A 337 -21.86 -17.15 -3.33
N ASP A 338 -21.87 -17.90 -2.22
CA ASP A 338 -21.65 -17.36 -0.88
C ASP A 338 -20.16 -17.45 -0.52
N LEU A 339 -19.45 -16.33 -0.67
CA LEU A 339 -18.01 -16.26 -0.39
C LEU A 339 -17.67 -16.59 1.06
N THR A 340 -18.54 -16.26 2.01
CA THR A 340 -18.31 -16.52 3.44
C THR A 340 -18.24 -18.03 3.67
N LYS A 341 -19.22 -18.75 3.13
CA LYS A 341 -19.30 -20.21 3.23
C LYS A 341 -18.23 -20.91 2.41
N GLU A 342 -18.01 -20.47 1.18
CA GLU A 342 -17.08 -21.12 0.24
C GLU A 342 -15.62 -20.94 0.64
N LEU A 343 -15.26 -19.84 1.30
CA LEU A 343 -13.88 -19.54 1.69
C LEU A 343 -13.62 -19.66 3.20
N GLY A 344 -14.66 -19.93 4.00
CA GLY A 344 -14.54 -20.05 5.45
C GLY A 344 -14.07 -18.77 6.16
N ILE A 345 -14.33 -17.61 5.54
CA ILE A 345 -13.95 -16.29 6.04
C ILE A 345 -15.05 -15.67 6.92
N PRO A 346 -14.75 -14.62 7.70
CA PRO A 346 -15.80 -13.85 8.39
C PRO A 346 -16.86 -13.32 7.40
N PRO A 347 -18.11 -13.09 7.86
CA PRO A 347 -19.18 -12.57 7.02
C PRO A 347 -18.74 -11.33 6.26
N VAL A 348 -19.00 -11.29 4.95
CA VAL A 348 -18.71 -10.10 4.11
C VAL A 348 -19.99 -9.37 3.67
N TYR A 349 -21.14 -10.02 3.84
CA TYR A 349 -22.45 -9.52 3.38
C TYR A 349 -23.26 -8.81 4.46
N SER A 350 -22.99 -9.08 5.74
CA SER A 350 -23.71 -8.43 6.83
C SER A 350 -22.84 -8.18 8.06
N VAL A 351 -23.22 -7.15 8.83
CA VAL A 351 -22.67 -6.87 10.16
C VAL A 351 -23.82 -6.91 11.16
N PRO A 352 -23.84 -7.88 12.09
CA PRO A 352 -24.85 -7.92 13.15
C PRO A 352 -24.78 -6.65 14.02
N PHE A 353 -25.92 -6.07 14.36
CA PHE A 353 -25.96 -4.90 15.25
C PHE A 353 -25.33 -5.20 16.61
N SER A 354 -25.49 -6.43 17.09
CA SER A 354 -24.90 -6.89 18.36
C SER A 354 -23.37 -6.80 18.39
N SER A 355 -22.67 -7.00 17.27
CA SER A 355 -21.21 -6.92 17.20
C SER A 355 -20.67 -5.49 17.17
N LEU A 356 -21.55 -4.49 16.98
CA LEU A 356 -21.20 -3.07 16.96
C LEU A 356 -21.29 -2.39 18.34
N LYS A 357 -21.88 -3.07 19.32
CA LYS A 357 -22.08 -2.53 20.66
C LYS A 357 -20.85 -2.73 21.52
N ASN A 358 -20.52 -1.72 22.32
CA ASN A 358 -19.59 -1.86 23.42
C ASN A 358 -20.23 -2.60 24.61
N ASN A 359 -19.47 -2.77 25.70
CA ASN A 359 -19.92 -3.45 26.91
C ASN A 359 -21.13 -2.76 27.60
N GLU A 360 -21.40 -1.49 27.30
CA GLU A 360 -22.55 -0.73 27.81
C GLU A 360 -23.77 -0.80 26.87
N GLY A 361 -23.67 -1.58 25.79
CA GLY A 361 -24.71 -1.69 24.77
C GLY A 361 -24.76 -0.51 23.79
N ARG A 362 -23.76 0.38 23.78
CA ARG A 362 -23.71 1.57 22.93
C ARG A 362 -22.83 1.34 21.70
N VAL A 363 -23.28 1.82 20.54
CA VAL A 363 -22.44 1.88 19.33
C VAL A 363 -21.64 3.17 19.32
N ILE A 364 -20.32 3.06 19.21
CA ILE A 364 -19.40 4.20 19.10
C ILE A 364 -18.93 4.32 17.64
N ALA A 365 -19.12 5.49 17.06
CA ALA A 365 -18.59 5.83 15.74
C ALA A 365 -17.62 7.01 15.85
N GLN A 366 -16.54 6.98 15.07
CA GLN A 366 -15.57 8.06 14.97
C GLN A 366 -15.50 8.57 13.54
N VAL A 367 -15.57 9.89 13.37
CA VAL A 367 -15.52 10.58 12.08
C VAL A 367 -14.32 11.52 12.05
N TYR A 368 -13.45 11.29 11.08
CA TYR A 368 -12.26 12.09 10.83
C TYR A 368 -12.55 13.18 9.80
N PHE A 369 -12.42 14.44 10.22
CA PHE A 369 -12.44 15.64 9.36
C PHE A 369 -11.07 16.31 9.36
N TYR A 370 -10.78 17.05 8.29
CA TYR A 370 -9.50 17.72 8.08
C TYR A 370 -9.65 19.22 7.93
N GLY A 371 -8.59 19.95 8.28
CA GLY A 371 -8.55 21.41 8.34
C GLY A 371 -8.48 22.14 7.01
N ASP A 372 -8.76 21.44 5.91
CA ASP A 372 -8.69 21.96 4.56
C ASP A 372 -9.99 22.71 4.19
N LYS A 373 -9.99 23.37 3.03
CA LYS A 373 -11.15 24.15 2.57
C LYS A 373 -12.40 23.28 2.38
N ASP A 374 -12.26 22.04 1.90
CA ASP A 374 -13.39 21.12 1.75
C ASP A 374 -13.90 20.70 3.12
N GLY A 375 -13.02 20.20 4.00
CA GLY A 375 -13.36 19.76 5.36
C GLY A 375 -14.11 20.82 6.17
N MET A 376 -13.59 22.06 6.21
CA MET A 376 -14.26 23.19 6.86
C MET A 376 -15.62 23.52 6.22
N GLY A 377 -15.71 23.45 4.88
CA GLY A 377 -16.93 23.77 4.13
C GLY A 377 -18.06 22.76 4.34
N VAL A 378 -17.74 21.47 4.49
CA VAL A 378 -18.74 20.40 4.56
C VAL A 378 -19.17 20.04 5.98
N PHE A 379 -18.41 20.42 7.01
CA PHE A 379 -18.65 20.03 8.40
C PHE A 379 -20.03 20.46 8.92
N ASN A 380 -20.44 21.71 8.66
CA ASN A 380 -21.77 22.16 9.06
C ASN A 380 -22.89 21.40 8.32
N GLY A 381 -22.68 21.08 7.04
CA GLY A 381 -23.61 20.24 6.27
C GLY A 381 -23.73 18.82 6.84
N PHE A 382 -22.62 18.26 7.32
CA PHE A 382 -22.62 16.98 8.05
C PHE A 382 -23.46 17.07 9.32
N LEU A 383 -23.23 18.07 10.18
CA LEU A 383 -24.00 18.25 11.41
C LEU A 383 -25.50 18.45 11.16
N ASN A 384 -25.85 19.18 10.11
CA ASN A 384 -27.25 19.39 9.69
C ASN A 384 -27.94 18.11 9.16
N THR A 385 -27.24 16.98 9.09
CA THR A 385 -27.84 15.66 8.81
C THR A 385 -28.56 15.09 10.04
N TYR A 386 -28.19 15.55 11.24
CA TYR A 386 -28.68 15.03 12.51
C TYR A 386 -29.70 16.00 13.12
N GLY A 387 -30.98 15.69 12.90
CA GLY A 387 -32.13 16.45 13.39
C GLY A 387 -32.92 15.67 14.45
N ASP A 388 -34.20 15.42 14.20
CA ASP A 388 -35.06 14.68 15.14
C ASP A 388 -34.48 13.29 15.47
N GLY A 389 -34.56 12.90 16.74
CA GLY A 389 -33.97 11.67 17.25
C GLY A 389 -32.47 11.74 17.57
N TRP A 390 -31.84 12.91 17.41
CA TRP A 390 -30.43 13.15 17.71
C TRP A 390 -30.23 14.42 18.54
N LYS A 391 -29.15 14.47 19.33
CA LYS A 391 -28.70 15.65 20.07
C LYS A 391 -27.20 15.85 19.84
N ILE A 392 -26.82 17.06 19.47
CA ILE A 392 -25.42 17.44 19.21
C ILE A 392 -24.87 18.19 20.44
N ASP A 393 -23.85 17.63 21.07
CA ASP A 393 -23.03 18.32 22.06
C ASP A 393 -21.87 19.04 21.36
N ARG A 394 -21.80 20.36 21.58
CA ARG A 394 -20.81 21.28 21.00
C ARG A 394 -19.91 21.92 22.05
N SER A 395 -19.99 21.48 23.31
CA SER A 395 -19.26 22.06 24.44
C SER A 395 -17.74 21.98 24.29
N ASN A 396 -17.26 20.92 23.62
CA ASN A 396 -15.84 20.73 23.34
C ASN A 396 -15.37 21.58 22.14
N LYS A 397 -14.16 22.14 22.25
CA LYS A 397 -13.53 23.00 21.23
C LYS A 397 -12.85 22.23 20.10
N GLN A 398 -12.50 20.96 20.31
CA GLN A 398 -11.76 20.11 19.39
C GLN A 398 -12.65 19.07 18.70
N TRP A 399 -13.76 18.65 19.31
CA TRP A 399 -14.71 17.72 18.69
C TRP A 399 -16.16 18.06 19.03
N VAL A 400 -17.09 17.35 18.41
CA VAL A 400 -18.52 17.34 18.73
C VAL A 400 -18.97 15.90 18.95
N VAL A 401 -20.00 15.72 19.77
CA VAL A 401 -20.60 14.40 20.03
C VAL A 401 -22.06 14.42 19.62
N ILE A 402 -22.44 13.52 18.71
CA ILE A 402 -23.82 13.38 18.25
C ILE A 402 -24.39 12.12 18.86
N ASN A 403 -25.38 12.28 19.74
CA ASN A 403 -25.99 11.19 20.48
C ASN A 403 -27.41 10.93 19.99
N SER A 404 -27.77 9.65 19.80
CA SER A 404 -29.18 9.30 19.62
C SER A 404 -29.98 9.64 20.87
N THR A 405 -31.19 10.16 20.68
CA THR A 405 -32.17 10.42 21.75
C THR A 405 -33.40 9.52 21.66
N LYS A 406 -33.52 8.78 20.55
CA LYS A 406 -34.59 7.80 20.27
C LYS A 406 -33.98 6.53 19.69
N GLY A 407 -34.49 5.36 20.08
CA GLY A 407 -33.99 4.06 19.62
C GLY A 407 -32.76 3.60 20.39
N GLU A 408 -31.90 2.84 19.74
CA GLU A 408 -30.67 2.31 20.34
C GLU A 408 -29.63 3.41 20.63
N PRO A 409 -28.81 3.25 21.68
CA PRO A 409 -27.77 4.21 22.03
C PRO A 409 -26.63 4.20 21.02
N VAL A 410 -26.47 5.31 20.30
CA VAL A 410 -25.40 5.54 19.33
C VAL A 410 -24.74 6.88 19.65
N SER A 411 -23.41 6.90 19.67
CA SER A 411 -22.61 8.10 19.86
C SER A 411 -21.60 8.25 18.73
N ILE A 412 -21.70 9.36 18.00
CA ILE A 412 -20.81 9.69 16.89
C ILE A 412 -19.88 10.82 17.34
N TYR A 413 -18.60 10.53 17.41
CA TYR A 413 -17.55 11.48 17.76
C TYR A 413 -16.92 12.01 16.48
N ALA A 414 -17.04 13.31 16.22
CA ALA A 414 -16.45 13.93 15.05
C ALA A 414 -15.48 15.03 15.49
N ASN A 415 -14.21 14.93 15.11
CA ASN A 415 -13.29 16.04 15.34
C ASN A 415 -13.71 17.24 14.49
N ARG A 416 -13.42 18.44 14.98
CA ARG A 416 -13.63 19.66 14.22
C ARG A 416 -12.51 19.82 13.19
N PRO A 417 -12.81 20.29 11.97
CA PRO A 417 -11.81 20.64 10.96
C PRO A 417 -11.11 21.95 11.34
N LEU A 418 -10.29 21.92 12.39
CA LEU A 418 -9.46 23.07 12.79
C LEU A 418 -8.34 23.31 11.76
N PRO A 419 -7.73 24.50 11.66
CA PRO A 419 -6.80 24.79 10.58
C PRO A 419 -5.64 23.79 10.46
N GLU A 420 -5.45 23.24 9.24
CA GLU A 420 -4.34 22.33 8.92
C GLU A 420 -2.98 23.05 8.92
N SER A 421 -2.96 24.33 8.56
CA SER A 421 -1.74 25.14 8.43
C SER A 421 -1.02 25.36 9.75
N THR A 422 -1.72 25.22 10.87
CA THR A 422 -1.20 25.29 12.24
C THR A 422 -1.11 23.91 12.90
N GLY A 423 -1.50 22.85 12.18
CA GLY A 423 -1.58 21.47 12.67
C GLY A 423 -2.62 21.28 13.78
N GLU A 424 -3.66 22.11 13.83
CA GLU A 424 -4.68 22.05 14.89
C GLU A 424 -5.70 20.93 14.66
N ASP A 425 -5.96 20.54 13.42
CA ASP A 425 -6.78 19.37 13.10
C ASP A 425 -6.15 18.07 13.60
N ASP A 426 -4.87 17.83 13.32
CA ASP A 426 -4.14 16.63 13.79
C ASP A 426 -4.16 16.56 15.33
N LYS A 427 -3.92 17.69 16.00
CA LYS A 427 -4.03 17.79 17.47
C LYS A 427 -5.43 17.45 17.97
N ALA A 428 -6.48 17.91 17.28
CA ALA A 428 -7.87 17.59 17.63
C ALA A 428 -8.20 16.11 17.40
N GLN A 429 -7.69 15.50 16.33
CA GLN A 429 -7.86 14.07 16.03
C GLN A 429 -7.18 13.20 17.09
N ARG A 430 -5.92 13.50 17.42
CA ARG A 430 -5.17 12.80 18.48
C ARG A 430 -5.83 12.97 19.85
N ALA A 431 -6.23 14.19 20.21
CA ALA A 431 -6.89 14.45 21.48
C ALA A 431 -8.22 13.69 21.61
N LEU A 432 -8.99 13.59 20.52
CA LEU A 432 -10.20 12.77 20.49
C LEU A 432 -9.87 11.28 20.63
N GLY A 433 -8.85 10.77 19.94
CA GLY A 433 -8.38 9.39 20.10
C GLY A 433 -8.02 9.06 21.54
N THR A 434 -7.18 9.90 22.17
CA THR A 434 -6.81 9.77 23.59
C THR A 434 -8.03 9.79 24.50
N TYR A 435 -8.97 10.72 24.27
CA TYR A 435 -10.21 10.76 25.06
C TYR A 435 -11.02 9.47 24.94
N LEU A 436 -11.15 8.90 23.73
CA LEU A 436 -11.87 7.65 23.51
C LEU A 436 -11.19 6.48 24.23
N GLU A 437 -9.87 6.39 24.17
CA GLU A 437 -9.08 5.37 24.87
C GLU A 437 -9.21 5.48 26.39
N GLU A 438 -9.01 6.67 26.96
CA GLU A 438 -9.08 6.92 28.40
C GLU A 438 -10.46 6.62 28.99
N ASN A 439 -11.52 6.75 28.19
CA ASN A 439 -12.90 6.47 28.59
C ASN A 439 -13.38 5.07 28.15
N ASN A 440 -12.48 4.23 27.64
CA ASN A 440 -12.80 2.88 27.13
C ASN A 440 -13.95 2.86 26.09
N LEU A 441 -14.01 3.90 25.27
CA LEU A 441 -14.98 4.07 24.20
C LEU A 441 -14.38 3.56 22.89
N GLN A 442 -14.52 2.27 22.63
CA GLN A 442 -13.95 1.61 21.44
C GLN A 442 -14.85 1.84 20.21
N PRO A 443 -14.41 2.61 19.19
CA PRO A 443 -15.15 2.78 17.95
C PRO A 443 -15.37 1.46 17.21
N ALA A 444 -16.62 1.15 16.90
CA ALA A 444 -16.99 0.05 16.01
C ALA A 444 -17.16 0.52 14.56
N VAL A 445 -17.32 1.83 14.35
CA VAL A 445 -17.45 2.46 13.03
C VAL A 445 -16.42 3.57 12.88
N THR A 446 -15.61 3.50 11.84
CA THR A 446 -14.66 4.55 11.45
C THR A 446 -15.09 5.15 10.12
N ILE A 447 -15.13 6.48 10.05
CA ILE A 447 -15.46 7.23 8.83
C ILE A 447 -14.33 8.21 8.55
N HIS A 448 -13.67 8.04 7.42
CA HIS A 448 -12.76 9.01 6.84
C HIS A 448 -13.56 9.99 5.96
N ARG A 449 -13.64 11.26 6.39
CA ARG A 449 -14.12 12.38 5.55
C ARG A 449 -12.98 13.36 5.32
N GLY A 450 -12.06 12.93 4.47
CA GLY A 450 -10.95 13.74 3.99
C GLY A 450 -10.60 13.39 2.56
N HIS A 451 -9.59 14.08 2.05
CA HIS A 451 -8.93 13.72 0.82
C HIS A 451 -7.97 12.53 1.01
N SER A 452 -7.55 11.91 -0.09
CA SER A 452 -6.74 10.67 -0.05
C SER A 452 -5.39 10.79 0.64
N TYR A 453 -4.79 11.97 0.65
CA TYR A 453 -3.52 12.23 1.35
C TYR A 453 -3.63 12.12 2.87
N TYR A 454 -4.83 12.23 3.39
CA TYR A 454 -5.11 12.09 4.81
C TYR A 454 -5.47 10.66 5.23
N ALA A 455 -5.71 9.79 4.25
CA ALA A 455 -6.28 8.49 4.50
C ALA A 455 -5.31 7.58 5.29
N ASN A 456 -4.00 7.64 5.03
CA ASN A 456 -2.99 6.95 5.86
C ASN A 456 -3.02 7.41 7.31
N THR A 457 -3.11 8.73 7.56
CA THR A 457 -3.25 9.26 8.92
C THR A 457 -4.51 8.73 9.61
N THR A 458 -5.63 8.61 8.90
CA THR A 458 -6.83 7.95 9.48
C THR A 458 -6.57 6.49 9.81
N VAL A 459 -5.89 5.73 8.93
CA VAL A 459 -5.54 4.33 9.20
C VAL A 459 -4.62 4.22 10.42
N ASP A 460 -3.70 5.16 10.61
CA ASP A 460 -2.82 5.21 11.78
C ASP A 460 -3.59 5.49 13.09
N TYR A 461 -4.69 6.25 13.04
CA TYR A 461 -5.48 6.61 14.23
C TYR A 461 -6.71 5.73 14.49
N MET A 462 -7.26 5.06 13.48
CA MET A 462 -8.50 4.29 13.65
C MET A 462 -8.36 3.17 14.69
N ALA A 463 -9.42 2.85 15.43
CA ALA A 463 -9.34 1.82 16.45
C ALA A 463 -9.33 0.41 15.83
N PRO A 464 -8.53 -0.55 16.37
CA PRO A 464 -8.56 -1.96 15.96
C PRO A 464 -9.92 -2.64 16.10
N SER A 465 -10.82 -2.08 16.92
CA SER A 465 -12.19 -2.55 17.12
C SER A 465 -13.14 -2.23 15.96
N SER A 466 -12.71 -1.45 14.97
CA SER A 466 -13.57 -0.99 13.88
C SER A 466 -14.06 -2.17 13.03
N LYS A 467 -15.38 -2.35 12.95
CA LYS A 467 -16.04 -3.36 12.10
C LYS A 467 -16.54 -2.77 10.79
N ILE A 468 -16.88 -1.48 10.76
CA ILE A 468 -17.28 -0.77 9.54
C ILE A 468 -16.30 0.37 9.31
N VAL A 469 -15.67 0.40 8.14
CA VAL A 469 -14.68 1.42 7.78
C VAL A 469 -15.10 2.05 6.46
N PHE A 470 -15.42 3.35 6.50
CA PHE A 470 -15.76 4.12 5.31
C PHE A 470 -14.60 5.03 4.90
N MET A 471 -13.99 4.73 3.77
CA MET A 471 -12.89 5.48 3.16
C MET A 471 -13.43 6.34 2.01
N GLY A 472 -14.02 7.49 2.36
CA GLY A 472 -14.61 8.44 1.42
C GLY A 472 -13.60 9.36 0.74
N SER A 473 -12.51 8.79 0.23
CA SER A 473 -11.38 9.51 -0.38
C SER A 473 -10.98 8.91 -1.72
N CYS A 474 -10.34 9.72 -2.59
CA CYS A 474 -9.78 9.25 -3.86
C CYS A 474 -8.88 8.02 -3.66
N GLY A 475 -9.13 6.91 -4.35
CA GLY A 475 -8.28 5.74 -4.23
C GLY A 475 -8.20 5.14 -2.82
N GLY A 476 -9.20 5.37 -1.94
CA GLY A 476 -9.26 4.73 -0.62
C GLY A 476 -9.26 3.20 -0.67
N PHE A 477 -9.53 2.67 -1.86
CA PHE A 477 -9.39 1.27 -2.22
C PHE A 477 -7.93 0.76 -2.15
N ASN A 478 -6.93 1.60 -2.44
CA ASN A 478 -5.53 1.18 -2.33
C ASN A 478 -5.06 0.95 -0.87
N LEU A 479 -5.88 1.32 0.12
CA LEU A 479 -5.54 1.25 1.55
C LEU A 479 -6.12 0.04 2.28
N ILE A 480 -6.75 -0.88 1.52
CA ILE A 480 -7.38 -2.07 2.07
C ILE A 480 -6.41 -2.89 2.92
N ASP A 481 -5.21 -3.18 2.40
CA ASP A 481 -4.22 -3.97 3.12
C ASP A 481 -3.85 -3.33 4.46
N SER A 482 -3.59 -2.02 4.44
CA SER A 482 -3.26 -1.26 5.66
C SER A 482 -4.39 -1.26 6.69
N ILE A 483 -5.65 -1.16 6.24
CA ILE A 483 -6.82 -1.26 7.12
C ILE A 483 -6.93 -2.68 7.69
N LEU A 484 -6.78 -3.71 6.88
CA LEU A 484 -6.90 -5.11 7.30
C LEU A 484 -5.76 -5.58 8.22
N ARG A 485 -4.59 -4.94 8.17
CA ARG A 485 -3.52 -5.16 9.16
C ARG A 485 -3.91 -4.66 10.55
N LYS A 486 -4.79 -3.67 10.62
CA LYS A 486 -5.26 -3.09 11.89
C LYS A 486 -6.58 -3.69 12.37
N CYS A 487 -7.49 -3.97 11.42
CA CYS A 487 -8.84 -4.48 11.64
C CYS A 487 -9.10 -5.61 10.64
N ASP A 488 -8.72 -6.83 11.00
CA ASP A 488 -8.79 -8.00 10.11
C ASP A 488 -10.21 -8.35 9.65
N ASP A 489 -11.21 -8.04 10.45
CA ASP A 489 -12.62 -8.29 10.17
C ASP A 489 -13.40 -7.06 9.70
N ALA A 490 -12.73 -5.95 9.39
CA ALA A 490 -13.39 -4.74 8.90
C ALA A 490 -14.14 -4.96 7.58
N HIS A 491 -15.35 -4.41 7.51
CA HIS A 491 -16.12 -4.21 6.28
C HIS A 491 -15.77 -2.83 5.72
N ILE A 492 -15.03 -2.83 4.61
CA ILE A 492 -14.45 -1.63 4.02
C ILE A 492 -15.32 -1.14 2.86
N ILE A 493 -15.79 0.10 2.98
CA ILE A 493 -16.40 0.86 1.89
C ILE A 493 -15.35 1.83 1.38
N ALA A 494 -15.06 1.79 0.09
CA ALA A 494 -14.04 2.66 -0.51
C ALA A 494 -14.54 3.31 -1.80
N SER A 495 -14.07 4.52 -2.10
CA SER A 495 -14.27 5.15 -3.40
C SER A 495 -13.05 4.99 -4.31
N LYS A 496 -13.26 4.60 -5.58
CA LYS A 496 -12.24 4.58 -6.65
C LYS A 496 -11.75 6.00 -6.97
N GLN A 497 -12.70 6.92 -7.13
CA GLN A 497 -12.44 8.33 -7.45
C GLN A 497 -12.82 9.26 -6.29
N ILE A 498 -13.12 10.52 -6.60
CA ILE A 498 -13.38 11.57 -5.61
C ILE A 498 -14.60 11.22 -4.75
N GLY A 499 -14.40 11.18 -3.44
CA GLY A 499 -15.47 11.08 -2.46
C GLY A 499 -16.35 12.35 -2.46
N ARG A 500 -17.52 12.29 -3.09
CA ARG A 500 -18.43 13.45 -3.21
C ARG A 500 -19.34 13.60 -2.00
N THR A 501 -19.46 14.83 -1.48
CA THR A 501 -20.40 15.17 -0.39
C THR A 501 -21.85 14.75 -0.70
N ALA A 502 -22.29 14.87 -1.95
CA ALA A 502 -23.63 14.46 -2.41
C ALA A 502 -23.90 12.94 -2.35
N ILE A 503 -22.85 12.13 -2.14
CA ILE A 503 -22.92 10.67 -1.99
C ILE A 503 -22.62 10.29 -0.53
N ASN A 504 -21.57 10.88 0.06
CA ASN A 504 -21.17 10.66 1.46
C ASN A 504 -22.29 11.00 2.45
N ARG A 505 -22.97 12.13 2.28
CA ARG A 505 -24.00 12.57 3.23
C ARG A 505 -25.21 11.62 3.28
N PRO A 506 -25.81 11.19 2.14
CA PRO A 506 -26.84 10.15 2.15
C PRO A 506 -26.38 8.83 2.75
N PHE A 507 -25.13 8.42 2.53
CA PHE A 507 -24.56 7.22 3.14
C PHE A 507 -24.54 7.33 4.67
N PHE A 508 -23.97 8.42 5.22
CA PHE A 508 -23.87 8.65 6.66
C PHE A 508 -25.24 8.72 7.32
N SER A 509 -26.20 9.39 6.68
CA SER A 509 -27.59 9.45 7.14
C SER A 509 -28.20 8.04 7.21
N LEU A 510 -28.06 7.25 6.14
CA LEU A 510 -28.61 5.89 6.10
C LEU A 510 -27.96 4.99 7.16
N LEU A 511 -26.64 4.99 7.26
CA LEU A 511 -25.91 4.19 8.25
C LEU A 511 -26.31 4.56 9.68
N SER A 512 -26.29 5.85 10.01
CA SER A 512 -26.63 6.33 11.36
C SER A 512 -28.07 5.94 11.74
N GLU A 513 -29.02 6.01 10.80
CA GLU A 513 -30.41 5.61 11.05
C GLU A 513 -30.59 4.09 11.22
N LYS A 514 -29.85 3.27 10.47
CA LYS A 514 -29.87 1.81 10.66
C LYS A 514 -29.33 1.43 12.04
N LEU A 515 -28.22 2.04 12.47
CA LEU A 515 -27.64 1.84 13.79
C LEU A 515 -28.60 2.29 14.89
N ARG A 516 -29.19 3.48 14.78
CA ARG A 516 -30.16 4.01 15.75
C ARG A 516 -31.42 3.14 15.86
N ALA A 517 -31.82 2.48 14.77
CA ALA A 517 -32.94 1.55 14.74
C ALA A 517 -32.60 0.13 15.24
N GLY A 518 -31.35 -0.12 15.65
CA GLY A 518 -30.90 -1.45 16.11
C GLY A 518 -30.89 -2.52 15.02
N LYS A 519 -30.76 -2.11 13.75
CA LYS A 519 -30.79 -3.03 12.62
C LYS A 519 -29.40 -3.53 12.28
N ASP A 520 -29.32 -4.80 11.93
CA ASP A 520 -28.16 -5.36 11.25
C ASP A 520 -27.90 -4.60 9.94
N ILE A 521 -26.62 -4.49 9.57
CA ILE A 521 -26.22 -3.88 8.32
C ILE A 521 -26.07 -5.00 7.29
N GLU A 522 -27.12 -5.22 6.49
CA GLU A 522 -27.07 -6.11 5.33
C GLU A 522 -26.66 -5.31 4.09
N TRP A 523 -25.45 -5.55 3.57
CA TRP A 523 -24.84 -4.66 2.58
C TRP A 523 -25.59 -4.58 1.26
N MET A 524 -26.15 -5.69 0.75
CA MET A 524 -26.90 -5.66 -0.51
C MET A 524 -28.20 -4.83 -0.39
N PRO A 525 -29.10 -5.08 0.59
CA PRO A 525 -30.25 -4.20 0.83
C PRO A 525 -29.86 -2.76 1.14
N PHE A 526 -28.81 -2.57 1.96
CA PHE A 526 -28.28 -1.25 2.29
C PHE A 526 -27.89 -0.49 1.02
N TRP A 527 -27.14 -1.12 0.11
CA TRP A 527 -26.69 -0.48 -1.13
C TRP A 527 -27.85 -0.16 -2.08
N GLY A 528 -28.84 -1.05 -2.16
CA GLY A 528 -30.05 -0.79 -2.94
C GLY A 528 -30.83 0.41 -2.42
N GLU A 529 -30.94 0.57 -1.09
CA GLU A 529 -31.55 1.75 -0.47
C GLU A 529 -30.68 3.01 -0.67
N PHE A 530 -29.37 2.88 -0.52
CA PHE A 530 -28.42 3.96 -0.72
C PHE A 530 -28.49 4.53 -2.15
N ARG A 531 -28.56 3.67 -3.16
CA ARG A 531 -28.70 4.05 -4.58
C ARG A 531 -30.02 4.79 -4.85
N ARG A 532 -31.09 4.51 -4.12
CA ARG A 532 -32.36 5.25 -4.23
C ARG A 532 -32.31 6.63 -3.55
N ARG A 533 -31.41 6.83 -2.59
CA ARG A 533 -31.25 8.08 -1.82
C ARG A 533 -30.36 9.11 -2.51
N THR A 534 -29.60 8.72 -3.53
CA THR A 534 -28.77 9.64 -4.30
C THR A 534 -28.67 9.23 -5.76
N SER A 535 -28.90 10.19 -6.67
CA SER A 535 -28.65 10.05 -8.11
C SER A 535 -27.39 10.81 -8.54
N ALA A 536 -26.53 11.18 -7.57
CA ALA A 536 -25.35 11.98 -7.85
C ALA A 536 -24.36 11.22 -8.76
N PRO A 537 -23.83 11.87 -9.81
CA PRO A 537 -22.78 11.28 -10.64
C PRO A 537 -21.58 10.86 -9.79
N GLY A 538 -21.00 9.70 -10.08
CA GLY A 538 -19.88 9.11 -9.33
C GLY A 538 -20.29 8.11 -8.24
N PHE A 539 -21.58 7.76 -8.12
CA PHE A 539 -22.01 6.69 -7.21
C PHE A 539 -21.32 5.35 -7.51
N GLU A 540 -21.15 5.02 -8.79
CA GLU A 540 -20.50 3.78 -9.25
C GLU A 540 -19.01 3.70 -8.88
N ASP A 541 -18.41 4.81 -8.44
CA ASP A 541 -17.04 4.79 -7.91
C ASP A 541 -16.98 4.20 -6.49
N TYR A 542 -18.10 4.06 -5.77
CA TYR A 542 -18.13 3.48 -4.42
C TYR A 542 -18.28 1.97 -4.47
N ILE A 543 -17.32 1.29 -3.87
CA ILE A 543 -17.25 -0.16 -3.78
C ILE A 543 -17.79 -0.61 -2.42
N PRO A 544 -18.89 -1.39 -2.38
CA PRO A 544 -19.37 -2.00 -1.14
C PRO A 544 -18.45 -3.14 -0.67
N PRO A 545 -18.53 -3.55 0.61
CA PRO A 545 -17.61 -4.55 1.17
C PRO A 545 -17.63 -5.88 0.43
N TYR A 546 -18.79 -6.33 -0.04
CA TYR A 546 -18.95 -7.60 -0.77
C TYR A 546 -18.44 -7.54 -2.23
N LYS A 547 -18.15 -6.36 -2.77
CA LYS A 547 -17.49 -6.18 -4.08
C LYS A 547 -16.00 -5.86 -3.95
N ASN A 548 -15.48 -5.81 -2.73
CA ASN A 548 -14.08 -5.50 -2.48
C ASN A 548 -13.23 -6.78 -2.55
N LEU A 549 -12.97 -7.26 -3.77
CA LEU A 549 -12.42 -8.59 -3.99
C LEU A 549 -11.00 -8.77 -3.44
N GLY A 550 -10.12 -7.77 -3.46
CA GLY A 550 -8.79 -7.85 -2.85
C GLY A 550 -8.83 -7.96 -1.32
N ALA A 551 -9.74 -7.24 -0.66
CA ALA A 551 -9.95 -7.39 0.78
C ALA A 551 -10.37 -8.83 1.13
N ILE A 552 -11.26 -9.40 0.33
CA ILE A 552 -11.76 -10.77 0.52
C ILE A 552 -10.65 -11.79 0.19
N PHE A 553 -9.86 -11.54 -0.86
CA PHE A 553 -8.70 -12.36 -1.22
C PHE A 553 -7.70 -12.45 -0.07
N ILE A 554 -7.32 -11.32 0.52
CA ILE A 554 -6.42 -11.26 1.68
C ILE A 554 -6.97 -12.10 2.85
N LYS A 555 -8.24 -11.89 3.23
CA LYS A 555 -8.88 -12.63 4.33
C LYS A 555 -8.91 -14.14 4.06
N ALA A 556 -9.27 -14.53 2.84
CA ALA A 556 -9.37 -15.93 2.45
C ALA A 556 -8.00 -16.61 2.40
N TYR A 557 -6.98 -15.92 1.89
CA TYR A 557 -5.65 -16.48 1.80
C TYR A 557 -5.04 -16.71 3.19
N LYS A 558 -5.11 -15.71 4.09
CA LYS A 558 -4.69 -15.88 5.50
C LYS A 558 -5.38 -17.06 6.16
N LYS A 559 -6.68 -17.24 5.87
CA LYS A 559 -7.48 -18.34 6.44
C LYS A 559 -7.06 -19.71 5.90
N GLU A 560 -6.80 -19.80 4.59
CA GLU A 560 -6.43 -21.05 3.90
C GLU A 560 -5.02 -21.52 4.27
N THR A 561 -4.04 -20.59 4.37
CA THR A 561 -2.62 -20.94 4.55
C THR A 561 -2.13 -20.79 5.99
N GLY A 562 -2.80 -19.98 6.81
CA GLY A 562 -2.32 -19.60 8.14
C GLY A 562 -1.20 -18.56 8.13
N GLU A 563 -0.81 -18.03 6.96
CA GLU A 563 0.19 -16.96 6.85
C GLU A 563 -0.37 -15.63 7.39
N THR A 564 0.30 -15.03 8.36
CA THR A 564 -0.12 -13.77 8.99
C THR A 564 0.66 -12.55 8.53
N ASP A 565 1.91 -12.76 8.07
CA ASP A 565 2.75 -11.73 7.48
C ASP A 565 2.48 -11.67 5.97
N ILE A 566 1.82 -10.58 5.56
CA ILE A 566 1.61 -10.22 4.15
C ILE A 566 2.70 -9.26 3.72
#